data_AF-A0A351LCB1-F1
#
_entry.id   AF-A0A351LCB1-F1
#
_cell.length_a   1.000
_cell.length_b   1.000
_cell.length_c   1.000
_cell.angle_alpha   90.00
_cell.angle_beta   90.00
_cell.angle_gamma   90.00
#
_symmetry.space_group_name_H-M   'P 1'
#
loop_
_entity.id
_entity.type
_entity.pdbx_description
1 polymer ?
#
loop_
_entity_poly.entity_id
_entity_poly.type
_entity_poly.pdbx_seq_one_letter_code
_entity_poly.pdbx_strand_id
1 'polypeptide(L)' 'MFALEDFVLHKPTGRLGKVIGYGHQILNGVYMTTLKVLVSEASDCEKKGFVKEDLYSAWIQAVKS' A
#
# COMPACT_ATOMS: atom_id res chain seq x y z
N MET A 1 11.29 -1.39 -6.90
CA MET A 1 10.60 -2.56 -6.33
C MET A 1 10.39 -2.24 -4.87
N PHE A 2 9.16 -2.29 -4.37
CA PHE A 2 8.93 -2.10 -2.94
C PHE A 2 9.39 -3.33 -2.18
N ALA A 3 10.03 -3.11 -1.03
CA ALA A 3 10.37 -4.13 -0.06
C ALA A 3 9.31 -4.19 1.05
N LEU A 4 9.34 -5.27 1.83
CA LEU A 4 8.61 -5.28 3.10
C LEU A 4 9.15 -4.14 3.96
N GLU A 5 8.26 -3.56 4.76
CA GLU A 5 8.54 -2.46 5.66
C GLU A 5 8.81 -1.10 4.98
N ASP A 6 8.80 -1.03 3.64
CA ASP A 6 8.86 0.25 2.91
C ASP A 6 7.64 1.12 3.22
N PHE A 7 7.87 2.41 3.36
CA PHE A 7 6.78 3.40 3.42
C PHE A 7 6.36 3.81 2.02
N VAL A 8 5.05 3.74 1.76
CA VAL A 8 4.48 4.01 0.45
C VAL A 8 3.25 4.91 0.55
N LEU A 9 3.06 5.73 -0.48
CA LEU A 9 1.89 6.58 -0.66
C LEU A 9 0.95 5.93 -1.69
N HIS A 10 -0.30 5.75 -1.30
CA HIS A 10 -1.36 5.36 -2.23
C HIS A 10 -1.80 6.58 -3.04
N LYS A 11 -1.40 6.67 -4.32
CA LYS A 11 -1.70 7.83 -5.17
C LYS A 11 -3.20 8.19 -5.23
N PRO A 12 -4.13 7.23 -5.40
CA PRO A 12 -5.55 7.56 -5.54
C PRO A 12 -6.18 8.16 -4.28
N THR A 13 -5.72 7.76 -3.08
CA THR A 13 -6.35 8.18 -1.82
C THR A 13 -5.48 9.11 -0.98
N GLY A 14 -4.24 9.38 -1.38
CA GLY A 14 -3.26 10.17 -0.61
C GLY A 14 -2.88 9.56 0.74
N ARG A 15 -3.16 8.26 0.96
CA ARG A 15 -2.93 7.60 2.25
C ARG A 15 -1.52 7.02 2.31
N LEU A 16 -0.83 7.25 3.42
CA LEU A 16 0.48 6.67 3.70
C LEU A 16 0.34 5.37 4.49
N GLY A 17 1.22 4.43 4.21
CA GLY A 17 1.27 3.18 4.94
C GLY A 17 2.58 2.45 4.74
N LYS A 18 2.66 1.27 5.35
CA LYS A 18 3.84 0.42 5.34
C LYS A 18 3.55 -0.89 4.62
N VAL A 19 4.45 -1.31 3.73
CA VAL A 19 4.30 -2.56 2.99
C VAL A 19 4.42 -3.74 3.94
N ILE A 20 3.40 -4.58 4.00
CA ILE A 20 3.36 -5.79 4.83
C ILE A 20 3.30 -7.08 4.00
N GLY A 21 3.15 -6.98 2.69
CA GLY A 21 3.11 -8.13 1.81
C GLY A 21 2.76 -7.81 0.37
N TYR A 22 2.72 -8.88 -0.41
CA TYR A 22 2.38 -8.86 -1.83
C TYR A 22 1.19 -9.78 -2.09
N GLY A 23 0.45 -9.48 -3.13
CA GLY A 23 -0.64 -10.32 -3.62
C GLY A 23 -0.65 -10.31 -5.14
N HIS A 24 -1.70 -10.91 -5.70
CA HIS A 24 -1.93 -10.93 -7.13
C HIS A 24 -3.42 -10.82 -7.41
N GLN A 25 -3.76 -10.17 -8.52
CA GLN A 25 -5.09 -10.20 -9.09
C GLN A 25 -5.02 -10.49 -10.59
N ILE A 26 -6.05 -11.11 -11.13
CA ILE A 26 -6.17 -11.35 -12.57
C ILE A 26 -7.05 -10.24 -13.15
N LEU A 27 -6.47 -9.43 -14.03
CA LEU A 27 -7.19 -8.37 -14.73
C LEU A 27 -7.10 -8.64 -16.23
N ASN A 28 -8.25 -8.83 -16.89
CA ASN A 28 -8.33 -9.17 -18.32
C ASN A 28 -7.48 -10.38 -18.72
N GLY A 29 -7.43 -11.41 -17.86
CA GLY A 29 -6.61 -12.61 -18.07
C GLY A 29 -5.11 -12.45 -17.80
N VAL A 30 -4.66 -11.27 -17.37
CA VAL A 30 -3.26 -10.99 -17.03
C VAL A 30 -3.06 -10.99 -15.52
N TYR A 31 -2.04 -11.71 -15.05
CA TYR A 31 -1.62 -11.67 -13.65
C TYR A 31 -0.92 -10.34 -13.34
N MET A 32 -1.49 -9.59 -12.41
CA MET A 32 -0.99 -8.31 -11.96
C MET A 32 -0.61 -8.40 -10.48
N THR A 33 0.60 -7.98 -10.15
CA THR A 33 1.06 -7.92 -8.74
C THR A 33 0.38 -6.78 -7.99
N THR A 34 -0.10 -7.08 -6.79
CA THR A 34 -0.67 -6.12 -5.84
C THR A 34 0.24 -5.98 -4.63
N LEU A 35 0.16 -4.83 -3.96
CA LEU A 35 0.80 -4.58 -2.67
C LEU A 35 -0.25 -4.57 -1.58
N LYS A 36 0.06 -5.24 -0.48
CA LYS A 36 -0.69 -5.17 0.78
C LYS A 36 0.03 -4.21 1.71
N VAL A 37 -0.64 -3.12 2.04
CA VAL A 37 -0.07 -2.01 2.81
C VAL A 37 -0.91 -1.79 4.06
N LEU A 38 -0.28 -1.79 5.23
CA LEU A 38 -0.90 -1.36 6.47
C LEU A 38 -0.95 0.16 6.48
N VAL A 39 -2.16 0.70 6.33
CA VAL A 39 -2.42 2.14 6.30
C VAL A 39 -2.88 2.59 7.68
N SER A 40 -2.20 3.59 8.23
CA SER A 40 -2.58 4.24 9.49
C SER A 40 -3.55 5.38 9.19
N GLU A 41 -4.67 5.45 9.91
CA GLU A 41 -5.47 6.68 9.93
C GLU A 41 -4.74 7.69 10.82
N ALA A 42 -4.17 8.75 10.25
CA ALA A 42 -3.79 9.92 11.04
C ALA A 42 -5.11 10.58 11.50
N SER A 43 -5.47 10.52 12.78
CA SER A 43 -5.22 11.65 13.70
C SER A 43 -5.29 11.25 15.18
N ASP A 44 -5.62 10.01 15.54
CA ASP A 44 -5.74 9.59 16.94
C ASP A 44 -5.15 8.19 17.15
N CYS A 45 -4.27 8.11 18.13
CA CYS A 45 -3.36 7.02 18.49
C CYS A 45 -4.03 5.66 18.84
N GLU A 46 -5.32 5.46 18.58
CA GLU A 46 -6.06 4.26 18.99
C GLU A 46 -6.82 3.53 17.86
N LYS A 47 -6.82 4.06 16.63
CA LYS A 47 -7.55 3.41 15.53
C LYS A 47 -6.69 2.35 14.84
N LYS A 48 -7.14 1.09 14.94
CA LYS A 48 -6.61 -0.06 14.21
C LYS A 48 -6.41 0.32 12.74
N GLY A 49 -5.15 0.41 12.30
CA GLY A 49 -4.85 0.56 10.88
C GLY A 49 -5.51 -0.54 10.07
N PHE A 50 -5.86 -0.25 8.82
CA PHE A 50 -6.46 -1.24 7.93
C PHE A 50 -5.46 -1.64 6.86
N VAL A 51 -5.59 -2.88 6.38
CA VAL A 51 -4.80 -3.36 5.25
C VAL A 51 -5.48 -2.92 3.97
N LYS A 52 -4.76 -2.15 3.15
CA LYS A 52 -5.18 -1.81 1.79
C LYS A 52 -4.39 -2.66 0.82
N GLU A 53 -5.10 -3.41 0.00
CA GLU A 53 -4.53 -4.09 -1.16
C GLU A 53 -4.90 -3.31 -2.43
N ASP A 54 -3.90 -3.06 -3.27
CA ASP A 54 -4.09 -2.41 -4.58
C ASP A 54 -2.95 -2.76 -5.54
N LEU A 55 -3.13 -2.46 -6.83
CA LEU A 55 -2.12 -2.68 -7.87
C LEU A 55 -0.78 -2.04 -7.49
N TYR A 56 0.33 -2.70 -7.80
CA TYR A 56 1.68 -2.15 -7.60
C TYR A 56 1.81 -0.72 -8.15
N SER A 57 1.21 -0.45 -9.32
CA SER A 57 1.21 0.86 -9.98
C SER A 57 0.44 1.96 -9.26
N ALA A 58 -0.41 1.63 -8.28
CA ALA A 58 -1.15 2.60 -7.46
C ALA A 58 -0.26 3.22 -6.37
N TRP A 59 0.89 2.63 -6.08
CA TRP A 59 1.77 3.03 -4.98
C TRP A 59 3.03 3.74 -5.48
N ILE A 60 3.54 4.67 -4.69
CA ILE A 60 4.86 5.28 -4.88
C ILE A 60 5.62 5.28 -3.56
N GLN A 61 6.95 5.31 -3.63
CA GLN A 61 7.79 5.33 -2.44
C GLN A 61 7.62 6.66 -1.72
N ALA A 62 7.30 6.61 -0.43
CA ALA A 62 7.24 7.80 0.41
C ALA A 62 8.66 8.09 0.92
N VAL A 63 9.28 9.13 0.40
CA VAL A 63 10.57 9.61 0.92
C VAL A 63 10.27 10.38 2.21
N LYS A 64 10.93 10.03 3.32
CA LYS A 64 10.96 10.92 4.48
C LYS A 64 11.70 12.20 4.05
N SER A 65 10.96 13.29 3.88
CA SER A 65 11.55 14.63 3.79
C SER A 65 12.03 15.10 5.15
#